data_AF-A0A5J4UL00-F1
#
_entry.id   AF-A0A5J4UL00-F1
#
_cell.length_a   1.000
_cell.length_b   1.000
_cell.length_c   1.000
_cell.angle_alpha   90.00
_cell.angle_beta   90.00
_cell.angle_gamma   90.00
#
_symmetry.space_group_name_H-M   'P 1'
#
loop_
_entity.id
_entity.type
_entity.pdbx_description
1 polymer ?
#
loop_
_entity_poly.entity_id
_entity_poly.type
_entity_poly.pdbx_seq_one_letter_code
_entity_poly.pdbx_strand_id
1 'polypeptide(L)'
;MAACSNAIKYAKAYEDFNINGLYPNFEDQSQKFYLTENYWQNKVKGYISQDKHKKRDTTNNVQDNDFEYFKQLFKVSNCSICGRKFTFVNKPTLDRIDNSKGHSKDNVLPCCLYCNCFCSYKDKSIGKLFIQLRKYCMIRCLPTNLTDIDVYHLIRKWITGGLSNVMHRVNRSGIDFIKRLWYDKENKKVTVLTTDHRITHVVGVDFNSLYPSVMSSEPHKFIKYTGGKMYMCGSQTDMNRIHFIEGDTDSAYWAISGNPNEDFTQQFNAVVKDRDFYNANAKYFFLTIKGDVYDEKKILGLAIERQGPSMIALAPKNYIIFKNYCDDSKIKLKGVNQKSNKIIKDQIVD
;
A
#
# COMPACT_ATOMS: atom_id res chain seq x y z
N MET A 1 -15.17 17.25 -11.81
CA MET A 1 -16.37 16.49 -12.25
C MET A 1 -16.08 15.05 -12.70
N ALA A 2 -14.94 14.73 -13.33
CA ALA A 2 -14.63 13.37 -13.81
C ALA A 2 -14.53 12.29 -12.71
N ALA A 3 -14.02 12.62 -11.51
CA ALA A 3 -13.88 11.67 -10.40
C ALA A 3 -15.22 11.11 -9.89
N CYS A 4 -16.29 11.91 -9.93
CA CYS A 4 -17.62 11.52 -9.48
C CYS A 4 -18.32 10.57 -10.46
N SER A 5 -18.14 10.79 -11.77
CA SER A 5 -18.68 9.91 -12.83
C SER A 5 -18.10 8.50 -12.72
N ASN A 6 -16.78 8.38 -12.52
CA ASN A 6 -16.13 7.08 -12.45
C ASN A 6 -16.52 6.31 -11.18
N ALA A 7 -16.61 6.97 -10.03
CA ALA A 7 -17.01 6.30 -8.79
C ALA A 7 -18.45 5.78 -8.82
N ILE A 8 -19.39 6.49 -9.47
CA ILE A 8 -20.77 6.00 -9.66
C ILE A 8 -20.80 4.81 -10.61
N LYS A 9 -20.03 4.86 -11.72
CA LYS A 9 -19.90 3.74 -12.67
C LYS A 9 -19.32 2.50 -12.01
N TYR A 10 -18.27 2.64 -11.18
CA TYR A 10 -17.69 1.54 -10.42
C TYR A 10 -18.66 1.03 -9.35
N ALA A 11 -19.29 1.90 -8.56
CA ALA A 11 -20.27 1.46 -7.56
C ALA A 11 -21.40 0.64 -8.19
N LYS A 12 -21.92 1.07 -9.35
CA LYS A 12 -22.95 0.34 -10.09
C LYS A 12 -22.44 -0.96 -10.72
N ALA A 13 -21.23 -0.98 -11.27
CA ALA A 13 -20.65 -2.20 -11.87
C ALA A 13 -20.40 -3.33 -10.84
N TYR A 14 -20.15 -2.97 -9.59
CA TYR A 14 -19.86 -3.89 -8.49
C TYR A 14 -20.99 -3.98 -7.44
N GLU A 15 -22.19 -3.46 -7.73
CA GLU A 15 -23.30 -3.41 -6.77
C GLU A 15 -23.73 -4.82 -6.30
N ASP A 16 -23.66 -5.80 -7.20
CA ASP A 16 -23.99 -7.21 -6.93
C ASP A 16 -22.79 -8.03 -6.44
N PHE A 17 -21.63 -7.42 -6.21
CA PHE A 17 -20.45 -8.18 -5.79
C PHE A 17 -20.60 -8.68 -4.36
N ASN A 18 -20.70 -9.99 -4.21
CA ASN A 18 -20.66 -10.72 -2.96
C ASN A 18 -19.37 -11.57 -2.87
N ILE A 19 -18.57 -11.37 -1.82
CA ILE A 19 -17.34 -12.17 -1.58
C ILE A 19 -17.61 -13.67 -1.40
N ASN A 20 -18.79 -14.03 -0.89
CA ASN A 20 -19.25 -15.41 -0.72
C ASN A 20 -20.11 -15.88 -1.90
N GLY A 21 -20.31 -15.03 -2.91
CA GLY A 21 -21.04 -15.36 -4.12
C GLY A 21 -20.36 -16.47 -4.91
N LEU A 22 -21.18 -17.31 -5.56
CA LEU A 22 -20.70 -18.30 -6.51
C LEU A 22 -20.58 -17.64 -7.87
N TYR A 23 -19.34 -17.44 -8.31
CA TYR A 23 -18.99 -16.95 -9.63
C TYR A 23 -18.53 -18.14 -10.50
N PRO A 24 -19.45 -18.83 -11.21
CA PRO A 24 -19.07 -19.95 -12.07
C PRO A 24 -18.24 -19.43 -13.24
N ASN A 25 -17.06 -20.02 -13.47
CA ASN A 25 -16.31 -19.78 -14.68
C ASN A 25 -17.07 -20.34 -15.90
N PHE A 26 -16.65 -19.95 -17.12
CA PHE A 26 -16.92 -20.72 -18.34
C PHE A 26 -16.78 -22.20 -18.04
N GLU A 27 -17.76 -23.01 -18.46
CA GLU A 27 -17.86 -24.43 -18.14
C GLU A 27 -16.52 -25.12 -18.45
N ASP A 28 -15.82 -25.51 -17.39
CA ASP A 28 -14.68 -26.41 -17.51
C ASP A 28 -15.26 -27.78 -17.85
N GLN A 29 -15.28 -28.13 -19.15
CA GLN A 29 -15.72 -29.42 -19.66
C GLN A 29 -14.79 -30.58 -19.22
N SER A 30 -13.74 -30.30 -18.45
CA SER A 30 -12.85 -31.35 -17.96
C SER A 30 -13.55 -32.29 -16.98
N GLN A 31 -13.07 -33.53 -17.01
CA GLN A 31 -13.59 -34.60 -16.17
C GLN A 31 -13.42 -34.25 -14.68
N LYS A 32 -14.47 -34.57 -13.90
CA LYS A 32 -14.45 -34.45 -12.44
C LYS A 32 -13.27 -35.23 -11.87
N PHE A 33 -12.55 -34.61 -10.94
CA PHE A 33 -11.41 -35.23 -10.30
C PHE A 33 -11.85 -36.45 -9.48
N TYR A 34 -11.08 -37.53 -9.57
CA TYR A 34 -11.13 -38.65 -8.64
C TYR A 34 -9.74 -38.87 -8.05
N LEU A 35 -9.69 -39.12 -6.74
CA LEU A 35 -8.43 -39.30 -6.02
C LEU A 35 -7.89 -40.70 -6.28
N THR A 36 -6.62 -40.80 -6.67
CA THR A 36 -5.88 -42.07 -6.77
C THR A 36 -4.93 -42.21 -5.57
N GLU A 37 -4.64 -43.45 -5.17
CA GLU A 37 -3.75 -43.72 -4.02
C GLU A 37 -2.36 -43.12 -4.21
N ASN A 38 -1.77 -43.30 -5.40
CA ASN A 38 -0.46 -42.71 -5.72
C ASN A 38 -0.48 -41.18 -5.62
N TYR A 39 -1.55 -40.51 -6.05
CA TYR A 39 -1.68 -39.07 -5.88
C TYR A 39 -1.74 -38.69 -4.39
N TRP A 40 -2.52 -39.43 -3.60
CA TRP A 40 -2.66 -39.21 -2.16
C TRP A 40 -1.35 -39.39 -1.41
N GLN A 41 -0.65 -40.49 -1.62
CA GLN A 41 0.65 -40.77 -1.00
C GLN A 41 1.68 -39.67 -1.29
N ASN A 42 1.73 -39.19 -2.52
CA ASN A 42 2.60 -38.07 -2.89
C ASN A 42 2.22 -36.77 -2.18
N LYS A 43 0.93 -36.52 -1.97
CA LYS A 43 0.45 -35.36 -1.20
C LYS A 43 0.80 -35.47 0.29
N VAL A 44 0.56 -36.61 0.91
CA VAL A 44 0.87 -36.87 2.33
C VAL A 44 2.36 -36.63 2.60
N LYS A 45 3.25 -37.21 1.78
CA LYS A 45 4.70 -36.97 1.84
C LYS A 45 5.04 -35.46 1.74
N GLY A 46 4.40 -34.76 0.81
CA GLY A 46 4.57 -33.32 0.64
C GLY A 46 4.12 -32.50 1.85
N TYR A 47 3.01 -32.85 2.49
CA TYR A 47 2.50 -32.14 3.67
C TYR A 47 3.40 -32.34 4.88
N ILE A 48 3.84 -33.58 5.13
CA ILE A 48 4.79 -33.90 6.21
C ILE A 48 6.11 -33.15 6.02
N SER A 49 6.64 -33.11 4.80
CA SER A 49 7.87 -32.38 4.50
C SER A 49 7.74 -30.87 4.78
N GLN A 50 6.63 -30.26 4.35
CA GLN A 50 6.35 -28.85 4.60
C GLN A 50 6.25 -28.51 6.10
N ASP A 51 5.58 -29.37 6.87
CA ASP A 51 5.37 -29.12 8.30
C ASP A 51 6.65 -29.34 9.11
N LYS A 52 7.44 -30.38 8.79
CA LYS A 52 8.77 -30.58 9.35
C LYS A 52 9.70 -29.40 9.07
N HIS A 53 9.72 -28.92 7.83
CA HIS A 53 10.54 -27.77 7.43
C HIS A 53 10.18 -26.50 8.21
N LYS A 54 8.90 -26.32 8.55
CA LYS A 54 8.39 -25.19 9.35
C LYS A 54 8.33 -25.48 10.86
N LYS A 55 8.89 -26.59 11.32
CA LYS A 55 8.94 -27.00 12.74
C LYS A 55 7.55 -27.07 13.40
N ARG A 56 6.53 -27.51 12.66
CA ARG A 56 5.18 -27.74 13.20
C ARG A 56 5.07 -29.13 13.80
N ASP A 57 4.12 -29.31 14.73
CA ASP A 57 3.75 -30.64 15.20
C ASP A 57 3.14 -31.47 14.06
N THR A 58 3.65 -32.68 13.87
CA THR A 58 3.23 -33.62 12.83
C THR A 58 2.59 -34.88 13.40
N THR A 59 2.42 -34.99 14.72
CA THR A 59 1.89 -36.18 15.39
C THR A 59 0.54 -36.61 14.82
N ASN A 60 -0.33 -35.63 14.57
CA ASN A 60 -1.69 -35.84 14.07
C ASN A 60 -1.85 -35.47 12.59
N ASN A 61 -0.76 -35.44 11.81
CA ASN A 61 -0.87 -35.15 10.38
C ASN A 61 -1.65 -36.23 9.64
N VAL A 62 -2.30 -35.84 8.54
CA VAL A 62 -2.94 -36.76 7.60
C VAL A 62 -1.98 -37.86 7.16
N GLN A 63 -2.52 -39.07 7.03
CA GLN A 63 -1.76 -40.29 6.73
C GLN A 63 -2.29 -40.97 5.47
N ASP A 64 -1.53 -41.94 4.94
CA ASP A 64 -1.93 -42.69 3.74
C ASP A 64 -3.25 -43.46 3.95
N ASN A 65 -3.53 -43.94 5.17
CA ASN A 65 -4.78 -44.63 5.53
C ASN A 65 -6.02 -43.71 5.53
N ASP A 66 -5.86 -42.39 5.44
CA ASP A 66 -6.96 -41.43 5.35
C ASP A 66 -7.54 -41.31 3.92
N PHE A 67 -7.04 -42.13 2.99
CA PHE A 67 -7.38 -42.09 1.57
C PHE A 67 -8.89 -42.05 1.31
N GLU A 68 -9.67 -42.98 1.87
CA GLU A 68 -11.12 -43.05 1.61
C GLU A 68 -11.87 -41.83 2.14
N TYR A 69 -11.45 -41.28 3.29
CA TYR A 69 -12.00 -40.04 3.83
C TYR A 69 -11.79 -38.87 2.86
N PHE A 70 -10.55 -38.65 2.39
CA PHE A 70 -10.24 -37.53 1.50
C PHE A 70 -10.75 -37.73 0.07
N LYS A 71 -10.86 -38.98 -0.39
CA LYS A 71 -11.50 -39.33 -1.67
C LYS A 71 -12.97 -38.93 -1.66
N GLN A 72 -13.70 -39.26 -0.59
CA GLN A 72 -15.09 -38.83 -0.45
C GLN A 72 -15.20 -37.32 -0.26
N LEU A 73 -14.32 -36.72 0.54
CA LEU A 73 -14.29 -35.27 0.75
C LEU A 73 -14.11 -34.52 -0.58
N PHE A 74 -13.10 -34.84 -1.40
CA PHE A 74 -12.89 -34.18 -2.69
C PHE A 74 -13.99 -34.46 -3.71
N LYS A 75 -14.75 -35.56 -3.57
CA LYS A 75 -15.88 -35.87 -4.45
C LYS A 75 -17.08 -34.95 -4.20
N VAL A 76 -17.33 -34.57 -2.95
CA VAL A 76 -18.52 -33.78 -2.56
C VAL A 76 -18.21 -32.30 -2.30
N SER A 77 -16.94 -31.96 -2.05
CA SER A 77 -16.52 -30.59 -1.75
C SER A 77 -16.05 -29.83 -2.98
N ASN A 78 -15.96 -28.51 -2.80
CA ASN A 78 -15.34 -27.57 -3.73
C ASN A 78 -14.16 -26.87 -3.03
N CYS A 79 -13.37 -26.12 -3.78
CA CYS A 79 -12.36 -25.25 -3.20
C CYS A 79 -12.98 -24.27 -2.19
N SER A 80 -12.50 -24.29 -0.95
CA SER A 80 -12.98 -23.46 0.16
C SER A 80 -12.85 -21.95 -0.09
N ILE A 81 -11.92 -21.54 -0.95
CA ILE A 81 -11.65 -20.13 -1.25
C ILE A 81 -12.49 -19.65 -2.44
N CYS A 82 -12.40 -20.35 -3.58
CA CYS A 82 -13.01 -19.89 -4.84
C CYS A 82 -14.31 -20.60 -5.23
N GLY A 83 -14.72 -21.63 -4.47
CA GLY A 83 -15.93 -22.40 -4.72
C GLY A 83 -15.90 -23.30 -5.97
N ARG A 84 -14.76 -23.41 -6.68
CA ARG A 84 -14.67 -24.24 -7.89
C ARG A 84 -14.67 -25.73 -7.56
N LYS A 85 -15.34 -26.51 -8.41
CA LYS A 85 -15.27 -27.97 -8.44
C LYS A 85 -13.85 -28.42 -8.74
N PHE A 86 -13.49 -29.58 -8.21
CA PHE A 86 -12.21 -30.21 -8.51
C PHE A 86 -12.27 -31.02 -9.80
N THR A 87 -11.32 -30.77 -10.69
CA THR A 87 -11.16 -31.44 -11.99
C THR A 87 -9.71 -31.87 -12.18
N PHE A 88 -9.41 -32.64 -13.22
CA PHE A 88 -8.02 -32.99 -13.52
C PHE A 88 -7.14 -31.79 -13.86
N VAL A 89 -7.74 -30.70 -14.33
CA VAL A 89 -7.08 -29.41 -14.55
C VAL A 89 -6.97 -28.65 -13.22
N ASN A 90 -8.07 -28.57 -12.46
CA ASN A 90 -8.15 -27.89 -11.18
C ASN A 90 -8.02 -28.88 -10.00
N LYS A 91 -6.83 -29.46 -9.82
CA LYS A 91 -6.59 -30.52 -8.82
C LYS A 91 -6.74 -30.02 -7.37
N PRO A 92 -7.31 -30.82 -6.46
CA PRO A 92 -7.45 -30.46 -5.05
C PRO A 92 -6.11 -30.54 -4.30
N THR A 93 -6.02 -29.73 -3.26
CA THR A 93 -4.98 -29.71 -2.24
C THR A 93 -5.64 -29.49 -0.87
N LEU A 94 -4.87 -29.67 0.20
CA LEU A 94 -5.28 -29.31 1.55
C LEU A 94 -4.63 -27.98 1.91
N ASP A 95 -5.46 -27.01 2.27
CA ASP A 95 -5.02 -25.74 2.84
C ASP A 95 -5.27 -25.76 4.35
N ARG A 96 -4.27 -25.34 5.14
CA ARG A 96 -4.34 -25.36 6.61
C ARG A 96 -5.27 -24.26 7.11
N ILE A 97 -6.18 -24.52 8.02
CA ILE A 97 -7.03 -23.48 8.62
C ILE A 97 -6.16 -22.51 9.43
N ASP A 98 -5.33 -23.07 10.31
CA ASP A 98 -4.31 -22.37 11.08
C ASP A 98 -2.91 -22.73 10.55
N ASN A 99 -2.18 -21.72 10.07
CA ASN A 99 -0.83 -21.88 9.51
C ASN A 99 0.25 -22.18 10.56
N SER A 100 -0.06 -22.05 11.85
CA SER A 100 0.83 -22.45 12.95
C SER A 100 0.78 -23.95 13.23
N LYS A 101 -0.31 -24.63 12.85
CA LYS A 101 -0.55 -26.06 13.08
C LYS A 101 -0.25 -26.92 11.84
N GLY A 102 0.05 -28.20 12.04
CA GLY A 102 0.26 -29.17 10.96
C GLY A 102 -1.02 -29.49 10.18
N HIS A 103 -0.90 -30.30 9.13
CA HIS A 103 -2.05 -30.77 8.34
C HIS A 103 -2.78 -31.92 9.04
N SER A 104 -3.50 -31.65 10.14
CA SER A 104 -4.43 -32.62 10.73
C SER A 104 -5.81 -32.55 10.05
N LYS A 105 -6.63 -33.59 10.19
CA LYS A 105 -7.98 -33.66 9.55
C LYS A 105 -8.90 -32.50 9.93
N ASP A 106 -8.79 -32.02 11.16
CA ASP A 106 -9.55 -30.90 11.74
C ASP A 106 -8.96 -29.52 11.40
N ASN A 107 -7.71 -29.46 10.92
CA ASN A 107 -7.02 -28.22 10.57
C ASN A 107 -6.87 -28.03 9.05
N VAL A 108 -7.61 -28.75 8.21
CA VAL A 108 -7.47 -28.63 6.75
C VAL A 108 -8.80 -28.44 6.05
N LEU A 109 -8.78 -27.67 4.96
CA LEU A 109 -9.90 -27.51 4.04
C LEU A 109 -9.47 -27.85 2.61
N PRO A 110 -10.37 -28.47 1.81
CA PRO A 110 -10.14 -28.65 0.38
C PRO A 110 -9.94 -27.31 -0.32
N CYS A 111 -8.82 -27.16 -1.03
CA CYS A 111 -8.50 -25.93 -1.75
C CYS A 111 -7.81 -26.26 -3.07
N CYS A 112 -8.06 -25.51 -4.14
CA CYS A 112 -7.33 -25.73 -5.38
C CYS A 112 -5.92 -25.13 -5.32
N LEU A 113 -5.00 -25.70 -6.10
CA LEU A 113 -3.59 -25.30 -6.10
C LEU A 113 -3.40 -23.79 -6.30
N TYR A 114 -4.12 -23.18 -7.25
CA TYR A 114 -4.03 -21.75 -7.51
C TYR A 114 -4.39 -20.91 -6.28
N CYS A 115 -5.49 -21.22 -5.60
CA CYS A 115 -5.95 -20.45 -4.44
C CYS A 115 -5.00 -20.67 -3.25
N ASN A 116 -4.55 -21.90 -3.03
CA ASN A 116 -3.60 -22.24 -1.98
C ASN A 116 -2.28 -21.46 -2.17
N CYS A 117 -1.71 -21.47 -3.39
CA CYS A 117 -0.50 -20.71 -3.71
C CYS A 117 -0.70 -19.19 -3.60
N PHE A 118 -1.83 -18.66 -4.08
CA PHE A 118 -2.11 -17.23 -4.04
C PHE A 118 -2.27 -16.70 -2.61
N CYS A 119 -2.92 -17.48 -1.75
CA CYS A 119 -3.21 -17.12 -0.37
C CYS A 119 -2.06 -17.44 0.60
N SER A 120 -1.26 -18.49 0.36
CA SER A 120 -0.06 -18.92 1.10
C SER A 120 0.25 -18.18 2.44
N TYR A 121 0.96 -17.04 2.40
CA TYR A 121 1.33 -16.23 3.57
C TYR A 121 0.52 -14.93 3.73
N LYS A 122 -0.46 -14.71 2.86
CA LYS A 122 -1.30 -13.52 2.86
C LYS A 122 -2.54 -13.75 3.73
N ASP A 123 -3.16 -12.66 4.15
CA ASP A 123 -4.47 -12.70 4.79
C ASP A 123 -5.46 -13.43 3.87
N LYS A 124 -6.07 -14.52 4.39
CA LYS A 124 -6.95 -15.40 3.61
C LYS A 124 -8.24 -14.69 3.19
N SER A 125 -8.74 -13.77 4.00
CA SER A 125 -9.93 -12.95 3.70
C SER A 125 -9.64 -12.00 2.55
N ILE A 126 -8.47 -11.35 2.58
CA ILE A 126 -8.00 -10.49 1.48
C ILE A 126 -7.75 -11.33 0.21
N GLY A 127 -7.12 -12.49 0.34
CA GLY A 127 -6.87 -13.38 -0.79
C GLY A 127 -8.18 -13.86 -1.45
N LYS A 128 -9.16 -14.26 -0.64
CA LYS A 128 -10.51 -14.63 -1.08
C LYS A 128 -11.19 -13.48 -1.81
N LEU A 129 -11.11 -12.26 -1.26
CA LEU A 129 -11.65 -11.05 -1.89
C LEU A 129 -11.09 -10.85 -3.30
N PHE A 130 -9.77 -10.86 -3.47
CA PHE A 130 -9.15 -10.67 -4.78
C PHE A 130 -9.53 -11.74 -5.80
N ILE A 131 -9.54 -13.02 -5.37
CA ILE A 131 -9.91 -14.13 -6.25
C ILE A 131 -11.35 -14.01 -6.71
N GLN A 132 -12.27 -13.69 -5.79
CA GLN A 132 -13.69 -13.56 -6.11
C GLN A 132 -13.98 -12.33 -6.94
N LEU A 133 -13.30 -11.20 -6.66
CA LEU A 133 -13.40 -9.99 -7.46
C LEU A 133 -12.94 -10.23 -8.89
N ARG A 134 -11.78 -10.88 -9.09
CA ARG A 134 -11.29 -11.25 -10.42
C ARG A 134 -12.31 -12.08 -11.19
N LYS A 135 -12.92 -13.08 -10.54
CA LYS A 135 -13.94 -13.93 -11.16
C LYS A 135 -15.20 -13.15 -11.52
N TYR A 136 -15.69 -12.31 -10.61
CA TYR A 136 -16.83 -11.44 -10.84
C TYR A 136 -16.61 -10.56 -12.07
N CYS A 137 -15.44 -9.92 -12.16
CA CYS A 137 -15.11 -9.08 -13.31
C CYS A 137 -15.06 -9.88 -14.62
N MET A 138 -14.45 -11.07 -14.61
CA MET A 138 -14.37 -11.93 -15.80
C MET A 138 -15.76 -12.35 -16.31
N ILE A 139 -16.69 -12.71 -15.42
CA ILE A 139 -18.06 -13.15 -15.80
C ILE A 139 -18.89 -11.99 -16.32
N ARG A 140 -18.81 -10.84 -15.65
CA ARG A 140 -19.59 -9.64 -16.02
C ARG A 140 -18.97 -8.86 -17.17
N CYS A 141 -17.92 -9.41 -17.81
CA CYS A 141 -17.12 -8.75 -18.84
C CYS A 141 -16.69 -7.33 -18.42
N LEU A 142 -16.49 -7.11 -17.12
CA LEU A 142 -16.06 -5.81 -16.62
C LEU A 142 -14.62 -5.60 -17.07
N PRO A 143 -14.26 -4.37 -17.46
CA PRO A 143 -12.89 -4.06 -17.82
C PRO A 143 -11.99 -4.33 -16.61
N THR A 144 -11.33 -5.48 -16.63
CA THR A 144 -10.15 -5.76 -15.82
C THR A 144 -8.98 -5.23 -16.61
N ASN A 145 -8.22 -4.31 -16.05
CA ASN A 145 -7.15 -3.63 -16.81
C ASN A 145 -6.04 -4.59 -17.28
N LEU A 146 -6.07 -5.87 -16.87
CA LEU A 146 -4.96 -6.82 -16.92
C LEU A 146 -5.48 -8.26 -17.02
N THR A 147 -5.49 -8.81 -18.23
CA THR A 147 -5.81 -10.22 -18.51
C THR A 147 -4.61 -11.15 -18.33
N ASP A 148 -3.40 -10.58 -18.31
CA ASP A 148 -2.11 -11.26 -18.25
C ASP A 148 -1.22 -10.56 -17.21
N ILE A 149 -0.57 -11.37 -16.35
CA ILE A 149 0.31 -10.87 -15.29
C ILE A 149 1.63 -10.32 -15.85
N ASP A 150 2.08 -10.82 -17.00
CA ASP A 150 3.24 -10.29 -17.70
C ASP A 150 2.91 -8.96 -18.37
N VAL A 151 1.70 -8.83 -18.92
CA VAL A 151 1.14 -7.54 -19.38
C VAL A 151 0.98 -6.58 -18.20
N TYR A 152 0.65 -7.05 -16.99
CA TYR A 152 0.67 -6.20 -15.78
C TYR A 152 2.05 -5.68 -15.44
N HIS A 153 3.05 -6.55 -15.39
CA HIS A 153 4.41 -6.14 -15.10
C HIS A 153 4.97 -5.23 -16.20
N LEU A 154 4.60 -5.46 -17.46
CA LEU A 154 4.93 -4.62 -18.59
C LEU A 154 4.24 -3.25 -18.48
N ILE A 155 2.92 -3.19 -18.36
CA ILE A 155 2.15 -1.93 -18.20
C ILE A 155 2.61 -1.19 -16.95
N ARG A 156 2.83 -1.86 -15.81
CA ARG A 156 3.37 -1.23 -14.58
C ARG A 156 4.77 -0.63 -14.80
N LYS A 157 5.59 -1.25 -15.65
CA LYS A 157 6.90 -0.73 -16.06
C LYS A 157 6.76 0.50 -16.98
N TRP A 158 5.64 0.63 -17.69
CA TRP A 158 5.31 1.75 -18.59
C TRP A 158 4.38 2.81 -18.00
N ILE A 159 3.76 2.56 -16.85
CA ILE A 159 3.08 3.59 -16.06
C ILE A 159 4.16 4.50 -15.48
N THR A 160 4.41 5.61 -16.17
CA THR A 160 5.13 6.74 -15.63
C THR A 160 4.22 7.41 -14.60
N GLY A 161 4.72 7.54 -13.36
CA GLY A 161 3.91 7.87 -12.20
C GLY A 161 3.11 9.18 -12.34
N GLY A 162 2.16 9.39 -11.43
CA GLY A 162 1.26 10.54 -11.46
C GLY A 162 1.96 11.91 -11.41
N LEU A 163 1.15 12.96 -11.52
CA LEU A 163 1.59 14.35 -11.43
C LEU A 163 2.43 14.55 -10.16
N SER A 164 3.68 14.97 -10.35
CA SER A 164 4.59 15.37 -9.29
C SER A 164 5.04 16.79 -9.57
N ASN A 165 5.13 17.60 -8.52
CA ASN A 165 5.39 19.02 -8.60
C ASN A 165 6.50 19.39 -7.62
N VAL A 166 7.36 20.32 -8.03
CA VAL A 166 8.36 20.97 -7.17
C VAL A 166 8.03 22.45 -7.11
N MET A 167 7.90 23.00 -5.90
CA MET A 167 7.65 24.43 -5.69
C MET A 167 8.91 25.16 -5.23
N HIS A 168 9.73 24.53 -4.38
CA HIS A 168 10.93 25.15 -3.82
C HIS A 168 12.14 24.21 -3.96
N ARG A 169 13.12 24.63 -4.77
CA ARG A 169 14.21 23.75 -5.23
C ARG A 169 15.34 23.57 -4.24
N VAL A 170 15.67 24.58 -3.43
CA VAL A 170 16.79 24.55 -2.48
C VAL A 170 16.27 24.93 -1.11
N ASN A 171 16.42 24.02 -0.14
CA ASN A 171 15.88 24.15 1.20
C ASN A 171 16.92 23.61 2.20
N ARG A 172 17.78 24.51 2.70
CA ARG A 172 18.87 24.18 3.61
C ARG A 172 18.59 24.68 5.02
N SER A 173 18.71 23.78 6.01
CA SER A 173 18.64 24.16 7.42
C SER A 173 19.70 25.19 7.77
N GLY A 174 19.32 26.16 8.60
CA GLY A 174 20.20 27.23 9.06
C GLY A 174 20.51 28.30 8.02
N ILE A 175 20.25 28.08 6.73
CA ILE A 175 20.63 28.99 5.64
C ILE A 175 19.40 29.62 4.99
N ASP A 176 18.47 28.79 4.52
CA ASP A 176 17.30 29.26 3.77
C ASP A 176 16.10 29.54 4.69
N PHE A 177 15.10 30.24 4.15
CA PHE A 177 13.92 30.71 4.88
C PHE A 177 12.62 30.14 4.31
N ILE A 178 11.56 30.13 5.13
CA ILE A 178 10.25 29.66 4.72
C ILE A 178 9.68 30.62 3.66
N LYS A 179 9.18 30.04 2.56
CA LYS A 179 8.58 30.76 1.43
C LYS A 179 7.08 30.50 1.36
N ARG A 180 6.31 31.49 0.91
CA ARG A 180 4.85 31.41 0.78
C ARG A 180 4.40 31.90 -0.58
N LEU A 181 3.46 31.17 -1.17
CA LEU A 181 2.75 31.63 -2.35
C LEU A 181 1.63 32.58 -1.92
N TRP A 182 1.66 33.80 -2.45
CA TRP A 182 0.60 34.78 -2.29
C TRP A 182 -0.07 34.99 -3.64
N TYR A 183 -1.39 34.83 -3.68
CA TYR A 183 -2.18 35.06 -4.89
C TYR A 183 -2.87 36.42 -4.80
N ASP A 184 -2.45 37.32 -5.68
CA ASP A 184 -3.13 38.57 -5.97
C ASP A 184 -4.38 38.27 -6.80
N LYS A 185 -5.56 38.41 -6.19
CA LYS A 185 -6.83 38.14 -6.86
C LYS A 185 -7.15 39.18 -7.92
N GLU A 186 -6.76 40.44 -7.72
CA GLU A 186 -7.06 41.54 -8.62
C GLU A 186 -6.22 41.44 -9.88
N ASN A 187 -4.90 41.23 -9.70
CA ASN A 187 -3.95 41.11 -10.81
C ASN A 187 -3.80 39.68 -11.34
N LYS A 188 -4.52 38.72 -10.75
CA LYS A 188 -4.46 37.28 -11.06
C LYS A 188 -3.02 36.74 -11.07
N LYS A 189 -2.17 37.23 -10.18
CA LYS A 189 -0.73 36.93 -10.14
C LYS A 189 -0.37 36.16 -8.87
N VAL A 190 0.48 35.14 -9.01
CA VAL A 190 1.08 34.45 -7.87
C VAL A 190 2.50 34.99 -7.65
N THR A 191 2.80 35.40 -6.42
CA THR A 191 4.12 35.87 -6.00
C THR A 191 4.64 34.99 -4.87
N VAL A 192 5.95 34.76 -4.82
CA VAL A 192 6.60 34.06 -3.72
C VAL A 192 7.11 35.10 -2.72
N LEU A 193 6.63 35.04 -1.49
CA LEU A 193 7.11 35.85 -0.37
C LEU A 193 8.07 35.02 0.48
N THR A 194 9.22 35.59 0.85
CA THR A 194 10.15 34.98 1.80
C THR A 194 9.86 35.55 3.19
N THR A 195 9.68 34.67 4.18
CA THR A 195 9.47 35.04 5.59
C THR A 195 10.81 35.18 6.32
N ASP A 196 10.80 35.65 7.55
CA ASP A 196 11.93 35.67 8.49
C ASP A 196 12.14 34.33 9.22
N HIS A 197 11.23 33.37 9.04
CA HIS A 197 11.32 32.04 9.63
C HIS A 197 12.39 31.19 8.93
N ARG A 198 13.50 30.94 9.62
CA ARG A 198 14.61 30.14 9.12
C ARG A 198 14.25 28.66 9.12
N ILE A 199 14.59 27.94 8.04
CA ILE A 199 14.39 26.50 7.94
C ILE A 199 15.31 25.81 8.95
N THR A 200 14.76 24.84 9.67
CA THR A 200 15.50 24.01 10.63
C THR A 200 15.65 22.58 10.15
N HIS A 201 14.68 22.06 9.41
CA HIS A 201 14.70 20.70 8.89
C HIS A 201 13.67 20.49 7.77
N VAL A 202 13.75 19.33 7.13
CA VAL A 202 12.84 18.86 6.10
C VAL A 202 12.20 17.55 6.55
N VAL A 203 10.89 17.39 6.31
CA VAL A 203 10.12 16.18 6.59
C VAL A 203 9.42 15.70 5.34
N GLY A 204 9.61 14.42 5.00
CA GLY A 204 8.94 13.70 3.94
C GLY A 204 7.94 12.70 4.50
N VAL A 205 6.72 12.73 3.98
CA VAL A 205 5.63 11.82 4.35
C VAL A 205 5.21 10.95 3.17
N ASP A 206 4.81 9.72 3.48
CA ASP A 206 4.17 8.75 2.58
C ASP A 206 2.70 8.56 3.00
N PHE A 207 1.78 8.60 2.06
CA PHE A 207 0.34 8.55 2.29
C PHE A 207 -0.18 7.14 1.98
N ASN A 208 -0.71 6.45 2.99
CA ASN A 208 -1.17 5.06 2.84
C ASN A 208 -2.45 4.91 2.00
N SER A 209 -3.16 6.00 1.69
CA SER A 209 -4.26 5.97 0.71
C SER A 209 -4.67 7.36 0.21
N LEU A 210 -4.78 7.46 -1.12
CA LEU A 210 -5.34 8.52 -1.98
C LEU A 210 -4.94 9.98 -1.72
N TYR A 211 -4.05 10.45 -2.60
CA TYR A 211 -3.79 11.83 -3.04
C TYR A 211 -3.45 12.89 -1.97
N PRO A 212 -2.53 13.84 -2.28
CA PRO A 212 -2.31 15.07 -1.50
C PRO A 212 -3.58 15.90 -1.23
N SER A 213 -4.71 15.61 -1.88
CA SER A 213 -6.04 16.10 -1.51
C SER A 213 -6.44 15.78 -0.08
N VAL A 214 -5.77 14.83 0.58
CA VAL A 214 -5.89 14.66 2.03
C VAL A 214 -5.61 15.97 2.76
N MET A 215 -4.70 16.82 2.28
CA MET A 215 -4.30 18.07 2.96
C MET A 215 -5.24 19.26 2.74
N SER A 216 -6.28 19.15 1.90
CA SER A 216 -7.11 20.31 1.56
C SER A 216 -8.21 20.62 2.57
N SER A 217 -8.42 19.77 3.60
CA SER A 217 -9.56 19.86 4.55
C SER A 217 -10.95 19.89 3.88
N GLU A 218 -11.01 19.58 2.59
CA GLU A 218 -12.25 19.59 1.81
C GLU A 218 -13.11 18.38 2.18
N PRO A 219 -14.41 18.55 2.42
CA PRO A 219 -15.30 17.43 2.70
C PRO A 219 -15.35 16.47 1.51
N HIS A 220 -15.09 15.19 1.78
CA HIS A 220 -15.10 14.14 0.77
C HIS A 220 -16.16 13.08 1.08
N LYS A 221 -17.12 12.94 0.17
CA LYS A 221 -18.30 12.07 0.27
C LYS A 221 -18.02 10.57 0.48
N PHE A 222 -16.79 10.10 0.26
CA PHE A 222 -16.40 8.71 0.53
C PHE A 222 -15.83 8.49 1.94
N ILE A 223 -15.55 9.55 2.71
CA ILE A 223 -15.01 9.48 4.07
C ILE A 223 -16.18 9.51 5.07
N LYS A 224 -17.01 8.45 5.04
CA LYS A 224 -18.25 8.39 5.85
C LYS A 224 -17.99 8.33 7.35
N TYR A 225 -16.83 7.82 7.76
CA TYR A 225 -16.48 7.53 9.15
C TYR A 225 -16.03 8.77 9.96
N THR A 226 -15.90 9.95 9.33
CA THR A 226 -15.61 11.24 9.99
C THR A 226 -16.68 12.30 9.67
N GLY A 227 -17.89 11.90 9.28
CA GLY A 227 -18.96 12.82 8.86
C GLY A 227 -18.66 13.52 7.54
N GLY A 228 -17.89 12.88 6.64
CA GLY A 228 -17.47 13.44 5.36
C GLY A 228 -16.37 14.49 5.47
N LYS A 229 -15.87 14.82 6.67
CA LYS A 229 -14.83 15.83 6.91
C LYS A 229 -13.51 15.17 7.24
N MET A 230 -12.45 15.56 6.55
CA MET A 230 -11.11 15.07 6.82
C MET A 230 -10.41 16.08 7.74
N TYR A 231 -10.24 15.75 9.02
CA TYR A 231 -9.59 16.62 9.98
C TYR A 231 -8.08 16.44 9.84
N MET A 232 -7.40 17.47 9.34
CA MET A 232 -6.01 17.41 8.93
C MET A 232 -5.16 18.49 9.59
N CYS A 233 -3.85 18.23 9.56
CA CYS A 233 -2.79 19.07 10.13
C CYS A 233 -2.86 20.53 9.68
N GLY A 234 -3.28 20.85 8.44
CA GLY A 234 -3.24 22.22 7.92
C GLY A 234 -3.92 23.29 8.78
N SER A 235 -5.00 22.95 9.51
CA SER A 235 -5.64 23.87 10.45
C SER A 235 -4.91 23.99 11.80
N GLN A 236 -4.22 22.92 12.22
CA GLN A 236 -3.49 22.79 13.48
C GLN A 236 -1.98 23.03 13.33
N THR A 237 -1.52 23.28 12.10
CA THR A 237 -0.14 23.54 11.75
C THR A 237 0.05 25.03 11.50
N ASP A 238 1.14 25.58 12.00
CA ASP A 238 1.56 26.93 11.67
C ASP A 238 2.05 27.03 10.24
N MET A 239 1.11 27.33 9.34
CA MET A 239 1.34 27.56 7.92
C MET A 239 2.29 28.72 7.61
N ASN A 240 2.68 29.53 8.60
CA ASN A 240 3.76 30.52 8.43
C ASN A 240 5.16 29.91 8.59
N ARG A 241 5.27 28.76 9.26
CA ARG A 241 6.54 28.11 9.61
C ARG A 241 6.81 26.85 8.79
N ILE A 242 6.02 26.59 7.76
CA ILE A 242 6.16 25.43 6.88
C ILE A 242 5.94 25.83 5.42
N HIS A 243 6.66 25.20 4.49
CA HIS A 243 6.31 25.28 3.07
C HIS A 243 6.53 23.96 2.33
N PHE A 244 5.80 23.80 1.23
CA PHE A 244 5.85 22.62 0.37
C PHE A 244 7.09 22.64 -0.54
N ILE A 245 7.86 21.56 -0.55
CA ILE A 245 9.05 21.40 -1.39
C ILE A 245 8.67 20.68 -2.68
N GLU A 246 8.27 19.42 -2.52
CA GLU A 246 8.01 18.47 -3.60
C GLU A 246 6.96 17.45 -3.14
N GLY A 247 6.23 16.89 -4.10
CA GLY A 247 5.35 15.77 -3.82
C GLY A 247 4.98 15.02 -5.09
N ASP A 248 4.56 13.78 -4.91
CA ASP A 248 4.05 12.88 -5.94
C ASP A 248 2.70 12.30 -5.48
N THR A 249 2.23 11.27 -6.16
CA THR A 249 0.91 10.64 -6.01
C THR A 249 0.58 10.25 -4.57
N ASP A 250 1.58 9.78 -3.83
CA ASP A 250 1.48 9.22 -2.48
C ASP A 250 2.52 9.81 -1.52
N SER A 251 3.25 10.87 -1.89
CA SER A 251 4.25 11.46 -0.97
C SER A 251 4.32 12.97 -1.06
N ALA A 252 4.74 13.61 0.03
CA ALA A 252 4.98 15.05 0.09
C ALA A 252 6.12 15.39 1.04
N TYR A 253 6.91 16.38 0.65
CA TYR A 253 8.08 16.87 1.37
C TYR A 253 7.88 18.34 1.73
N TRP A 254 8.20 18.69 2.98
CA TRP A 254 7.96 20.01 3.54
C TRP A 254 9.20 20.51 4.27
N ALA A 255 9.51 21.80 4.14
CA ALA A 255 10.52 22.47 4.95
C ALA A 255 9.84 23.08 6.18
N ILE A 256 10.46 22.93 7.36
CA ILE A 256 9.89 23.33 8.65
C ILE A 256 10.87 24.28 9.38
N SER A 257 10.33 25.37 9.90
CA SER A 257 10.99 26.29 10.82
C SER A 257 10.58 25.96 12.25
N GLY A 258 11.38 25.16 12.93
CA GLY A 258 11.15 24.69 14.30
C GLY A 258 12.05 25.37 15.33
N ASN A 259 12.35 24.68 16.43
CA ASN A 259 13.32 25.12 17.41
C ASN A 259 14.73 24.84 16.89
N PRO A 260 15.60 25.86 16.69
CA PRO A 260 16.97 25.65 16.21
C PRO A 260 17.87 24.92 17.21
N ASN A 261 17.48 24.88 18.49
CA ASN A 261 18.23 24.18 19.55
C ASN A 261 17.85 22.69 19.65
N GLU A 262 16.89 22.23 18.86
CA GLU A 262 16.45 20.84 18.80
C GLU A 262 16.85 20.20 17.48
N ASP A 263 17.07 18.89 17.51
CA ASP A 263 17.38 18.10 16.33
C ASP A 263 16.19 18.02 15.35
N PHE A 264 16.45 17.67 14.08
CA PHE A 264 15.43 17.52 13.04
C PHE A 264 14.37 16.44 13.35
N THR A 265 14.61 15.60 14.35
CA THR A 265 13.63 14.67 14.95
C THR A 265 12.40 15.35 15.55
N GLN A 266 12.38 16.67 15.72
CA GLN A 266 11.19 17.43 16.11
C GLN A 266 10.04 17.33 15.07
N GLN A 267 10.34 17.11 13.78
CA GLN A 267 9.34 16.92 12.71
C GLN A 267 8.20 17.98 12.73
N PHE A 268 6.96 17.55 12.47
CA PHE A 268 5.79 18.41 12.53
C PHE A 268 5.42 18.89 13.95
N ASN A 269 5.94 18.27 15.02
CA ASN A 269 5.67 18.73 16.40
C ASN A 269 6.11 20.17 16.62
N ALA A 270 7.08 20.64 15.84
CA ALA A 270 7.63 21.99 15.92
C ALA A 270 6.64 23.09 15.48
N VAL A 271 5.62 22.72 14.73
CA VAL A 271 4.67 23.66 14.10
C VAL A 271 3.23 23.36 14.48
N VAL A 272 2.98 22.54 15.50
CA VAL A 272 1.63 22.31 16.06
C VAL A 272 1.19 23.54 16.87
N LYS A 273 0.04 24.12 16.52
CA LYS A 273 -0.55 25.29 17.20
C LYS A 273 -1.27 24.92 18.51
N ASP A 274 -2.11 23.89 18.46
CA ASP A 274 -2.88 23.42 19.62
C ASP A 274 -2.38 22.02 20.01
N ARG A 275 -1.53 21.98 21.04
CA ARG A 275 -0.89 20.75 21.49
C ARG A 275 -1.88 19.80 22.15
N ASP A 276 -2.88 20.32 22.87
CA ASP A 276 -3.87 19.51 23.57
C ASP A 276 -4.83 18.86 22.59
N PHE A 277 -5.33 19.63 21.61
CA PHE A 277 -6.12 19.10 20.51
C PHE A 277 -5.31 18.08 19.70
N TYR A 278 -4.06 18.40 19.36
CA TYR A 278 -3.19 17.47 18.64
C TYR A 278 -3.00 16.16 19.42
N ASN A 279 -2.63 16.20 20.69
CA ASN A 279 -2.41 14.99 21.49
C ASN A 279 -3.69 14.15 21.66
N ALA A 280 -4.84 14.80 21.87
CA ALA A 280 -6.12 14.12 22.01
C ALA A 280 -6.57 13.42 20.71
N ASN A 281 -6.22 13.99 19.55
CA ASN A 281 -6.71 13.56 18.25
C ASN A 281 -5.67 12.82 17.41
N ALA A 282 -4.38 12.92 17.73
CA ALA A 282 -3.29 12.42 16.88
C ALA A 282 -3.39 10.93 16.64
N LYS A 283 -3.84 10.14 17.61
CA LYS A 283 -4.08 8.70 17.45
C LYS A 283 -5.03 8.34 16.29
N TYR A 284 -5.91 9.26 15.88
CA TYR A 284 -6.88 9.09 14.79
C TYR A 284 -6.35 9.55 13.42
N PHE A 285 -5.31 10.40 13.38
CA PHE A 285 -4.87 11.08 12.14
C PHE A 285 -3.36 10.98 11.86
N PHE A 286 -2.53 10.78 12.89
CA PHE A 286 -1.09 10.67 12.84
C PHE A 286 -0.62 9.29 13.35
N LEU A 287 0.55 8.87 12.86
CA LEU A 287 1.35 7.89 13.58
C LEU A 287 1.71 8.47 14.94
N THR A 288 1.62 7.66 15.99
CA THR A 288 2.19 8.03 17.27
C THR A 288 3.70 8.14 17.05
N ILE A 289 4.30 9.30 17.33
CA ILE A 289 5.72 9.59 17.05
C ILE A 289 6.69 8.65 17.81
N LYS A 290 6.16 7.80 18.69
CA LYS A 290 6.84 6.64 19.28
C LYS A 290 5.90 5.42 19.30
N GLY A 291 6.14 4.42 18.44
CA GLY A 291 5.59 3.07 18.64
C GLY A 291 5.45 2.19 17.39
N ASP A 292 6.14 1.05 17.41
CA ASP A 292 5.90 -0.27 16.79
C ASP A 292 5.42 -0.41 15.32
N VAL A 293 5.85 -1.50 14.67
CA VAL A 293 5.62 -1.92 13.27
C VAL A 293 4.13 -1.95 12.86
N TYR A 294 3.21 -1.98 13.82
CA TYR A 294 1.75 -1.93 13.59
C TYR A 294 1.21 -0.52 13.26
N ASP A 295 1.98 0.53 13.51
CA ASP A 295 1.56 1.91 13.22
C ASP A 295 1.76 2.24 11.72
N GLU A 296 2.69 1.58 11.01
CA GLU A 296 3.11 1.91 9.63
C GLU A 296 2.00 1.89 8.54
N LYS A 297 0.78 1.38 8.82
CA LYS A 297 -0.25 1.12 7.79
C LYS A 297 -1.69 1.47 8.18
N LYS A 298 -1.91 2.62 8.84
CA LYS A 298 -3.27 3.15 9.03
C LYS A 298 -3.88 3.59 7.69
N ILE A 299 -5.05 3.06 7.35
CA ILE A 299 -5.84 3.49 6.19
C ILE A 299 -6.19 4.97 6.38
N LEU A 300 -5.91 5.79 5.36
CA LEU A 300 -6.13 7.24 5.35
C LEU A 300 -5.25 8.02 6.35
N GLY A 301 -4.17 7.39 6.81
CA GLY A 301 -3.08 8.02 7.56
C GLY A 301 -1.87 8.36 6.69
N LEU A 302 -0.94 9.12 7.27
CA LEU A 302 0.38 9.41 6.71
C LEU A 302 1.46 8.77 7.57
N ALA A 303 2.58 8.39 6.95
CA ALA A 303 3.76 7.88 7.60
C ALA A 303 4.97 8.79 7.35
N ILE A 304 5.82 8.98 8.36
CA ILE A 304 7.09 9.68 8.14
C ILE A 304 7.99 8.74 7.34
N GLU A 305 8.19 9.04 6.06
CA GLU A 305 9.09 8.27 5.22
C GLU A 305 10.53 8.70 5.51
N ARG A 306 10.76 10.02 5.63
CA ARG A 306 12.08 10.62 5.71
C ARG A 306 12.09 11.93 6.48
N GLN A 307 13.25 12.25 7.01
CA GLN A 307 13.55 13.54 7.61
C GLN A 307 15.04 13.84 7.45
N GLY A 308 15.41 15.10 7.58
CA GLY A 308 16.81 15.49 7.65
C GLY A 308 17.03 16.99 7.56
N PRO A 309 18.28 17.46 7.63
CA PRO A 309 18.58 18.88 7.70
C PRO A 309 18.27 19.65 6.42
N SER A 310 18.45 19.05 5.24
CA SER A 310 18.37 19.79 3.98
C SER A 310 17.82 18.93 2.83
N MET A 311 17.21 19.57 1.85
CA MET A 311 16.74 18.94 0.62
C MET A 311 16.91 19.86 -0.59
N ILE A 312 17.44 19.29 -1.68
CA ILE A 312 17.53 19.92 -3.00
C ILE A 312 16.62 19.16 -3.95
N ALA A 313 15.55 19.78 -4.41
CA ALA A 313 14.59 19.23 -5.36
C ALA A 313 14.75 19.91 -6.72
N LEU A 314 15.48 19.28 -7.65
CA LEU A 314 15.76 19.87 -8.96
C LEU A 314 14.56 19.76 -9.90
N ALA A 315 13.86 18.64 -9.86
CA ALA A 315 12.68 18.39 -10.69
C ALA A 315 11.76 17.39 -9.99
N PRO A 316 10.48 17.30 -10.41
CA PRO A 316 9.59 16.24 -9.96
C PRO A 316 10.29 14.88 -9.93
N LYS A 317 10.25 14.19 -8.78
CA LYS A 317 10.88 12.87 -8.55
C LYS A 317 12.42 12.82 -8.71
N ASN A 318 13.07 13.98 -8.79
CA ASN A 318 14.52 14.15 -8.95
C ASN A 318 15.06 15.10 -7.88
N TYR A 319 15.54 14.53 -6.78
CA TYR A 319 15.94 15.28 -5.59
C TYR A 319 17.04 14.58 -4.79
N ILE A 320 17.71 15.34 -3.94
CA ILE A 320 18.62 14.86 -2.89
C ILE A 320 18.06 15.30 -1.55
N ILE A 321 18.00 14.37 -0.60
CA ILE A 321 17.76 14.68 0.81
C ILE A 321 18.97 14.24 1.64
N PHE A 322 19.44 15.14 2.50
CA PHE A 322 20.53 14.87 3.44
C PHE A 322 19.90 14.26 4.69
N LYS A 323 20.35 13.07 5.12
CA LYS A 323 19.77 12.35 6.26
C LYS A 323 20.36 12.80 7.59
N ASN A 324 21.56 13.35 7.57
CA ASN A 324 22.27 13.84 8.74
C ASN A 324 23.18 15.02 8.33
N TYR A 325 23.84 15.60 9.33
CA TYR A 325 24.79 16.70 9.14
C TYR A 325 26.15 16.23 8.59
N CYS A 326 26.41 14.92 8.54
CA CYS A 326 27.65 14.30 8.07
C CYS A 326 27.59 13.93 6.58
N ASP A 327 26.77 14.63 5.81
CA ASP A 327 26.68 14.47 4.36
C ASP A 327 26.19 13.11 3.82
N ASP A 328 25.68 12.22 4.69
CA ASP A 328 24.91 11.05 4.23
C ASP A 328 23.65 11.56 3.55
N SER A 329 23.50 11.21 2.27
CA SER A 329 22.43 11.73 1.44
C SER A 329 21.79 10.60 0.64
N LYS A 330 20.52 10.79 0.31
CA LYS A 330 19.78 9.89 -0.56
C LYS A 330 19.38 10.62 -1.82
N ILE A 331 19.97 10.19 -2.92
CA ILE A 331 19.67 10.68 -4.27
C ILE A 331 18.48 9.90 -4.81
N LYS A 332 17.44 10.60 -5.26
CA LYS A 332 16.31 10.06 -6.00
C LYS A 332 16.37 10.63 -7.41
N LEU A 333 16.51 9.75 -8.41
CA LEU A 333 16.45 10.12 -9.82
C LEU A 333 15.46 9.23 -10.55
N LYS A 334 14.48 9.81 -11.22
CA LYS A 334 13.47 9.11 -12.01
C LYS A 334 13.49 9.63 -13.44
N GLY A 335 13.47 8.70 -14.40
CA GLY A 335 13.61 9.01 -15.83
C GLY A 335 15.06 9.12 -16.33
N VAL A 336 16.05 9.06 -15.42
CA VAL A 336 17.47 9.06 -15.78
C VAL A 336 18.02 7.64 -15.81
N ASN A 337 18.63 7.25 -16.93
CA ASN A 337 19.36 5.98 -17.01
C ASN A 337 20.69 6.10 -16.24
N GLN A 338 20.74 5.48 -15.06
CA GLN A 338 21.90 5.51 -14.17
C GLN A 338 23.07 4.63 -14.65
N LYS A 339 22.84 3.72 -15.62
CA LYS A 339 23.93 2.92 -16.20
C LYS A 339 24.77 3.74 -17.19
N SER A 340 24.12 4.64 -17.93
CA SER A 340 24.78 5.51 -18.90
C SER A 340 25.21 6.84 -18.29
N ASN A 341 24.48 7.34 -17.28
CA ASN A 341 24.77 8.60 -16.60
C ASN A 341 25.18 8.30 -15.16
N LYS A 342 26.48 8.23 -14.89
CA LYS A 342 27.03 8.14 -13.53
C LYS A 342 26.95 9.52 -12.88
N ILE A 343 25.77 9.87 -12.37
CA ILE A 343 25.56 11.13 -11.65
C ILE A 343 25.99 10.96 -10.20
N ILE A 344 26.97 11.73 -9.77
CA ILE A 344 27.45 11.77 -8.38
C ILE A 344 26.90 13.00 -7.64
N LYS A 345 26.96 12.97 -6.30
CA LYS A 345 26.42 14.04 -5.43
C LYS A 345 26.96 15.43 -5.82
N ASP A 346 28.26 15.52 -6.08
CA ASP A 346 28.96 16.78 -6.39
C ASP A 346 28.37 17.48 -7.63
N GLN A 347 27.93 16.70 -8.63
CA GLN A 347 27.31 17.22 -9.86
C GLN A 347 25.89 17.77 -9.68
N ILE A 348 25.29 17.63 -8.50
CA ILE A 348 23.93 18.09 -8.18
C ILE A 348 23.95 19.25 -7.17
N VAL A 349 25.00 19.34 -6.35
CA VAL A 349 25.09 20.29 -5.22
C VAL A 349 25.89 21.55 -5.60
N ASP A 350 26.79 21.47 -6.59
CA ASP A 350 27.41 22.61 -7.28
C ASP A 350 26.44 23.27 -8.28
#